data_AF-A0A4Q2XAV3-F1
#
_entry.id   AF-A0A4Q2XAV3-F1
#
_cell.length_a   1.000
_cell.length_b   1.000
_cell.length_c   1.000
_cell.angle_alpha   90.00
_cell.angle_beta   90.00
_cell.angle_gamma   90.00
#
_symmetry.space_group_name_H-M   'P 1'
#
loop_
_entity.id
_entity.type
_entity.pdbx_description
1 polymer ?
#
loop_
_entity_poly.entity_id
_entity_poly.type
_entity_poly.pdbx_seq_one_letter_code
_entity_poly.pdbx_strand_id
1 'polypeptide(L)'
;MSKRSTAGIRLTRLEARSRLIRGARQLAFVAFCISIGFVVVATAFPQLRELEKLEGKLQMAKDREATVLADREYHQVEYRALREDPEFLEIHARDRLDYYREGEKVLKFRREP
;
A
#
# COMPACT_ATOMS: atom_id res chain seq x y z
N MET A 1 -18.08 -78.13 23.07
CA MET A 1 -18.70 -77.01 22.32
C MET A 1 -17.98 -75.65 22.55
N SER A 2 -16.68 -75.50 22.25
CA SER A 2 -15.91 -74.28 22.61
C SER A 2 -15.42 -73.42 21.42
N LYS A 3 -15.40 -73.96 20.18
CA LYS A 3 -14.78 -73.27 19.02
C LYS A 3 -15.62 -72.15 18.39
N ARG A 4 -16.93 -72.07 18.66
CA ARG A 4 -17.81 -71.03 18.06
C ARG A 4 -17.70 -69.66 18.73
N SER A 5 -17.38 -69.61 20.03
CA SER A 5 -17.25 -68.35 20.78
C SER A 5 -15.99 -67.56 20.38
N THR A 6 -14.87 -68.25 20.13
CA THR A 6 -13.60 -67.61 19.76
C THR A 6 -13.61 -66.98 18.36
N ALA A 7 -14.45 -67.49 17.44
CA ALA A 7 -14.60 -66.93 16.10
C ALA A 7 -15.35 -65.59 16.12
N GLY A 8 -16.43 -65.49 16.92
CA GLY A 8 -17.19 -64.24 17.08
C GLY A 8 -16.35 -63.10 17.67
N ILE A 9 -15.51 -63.40 18.67
CA ILE A 9 -14.63 -62.40 19.31
C ILE A 9 -13.53 -61.90 18.34
N ARG A 10 -13.06 -62.76 17.42
CA ARG A 10 -12.07 -62.35 16.41
C ARG A 10 -12.69 -61.50 15.30
N LEU A 11 -13.94 -61.79 14.92
CA LEU A 11 -14.68 -61.03 13.92
C LEU A 11 -15.04 -59.62 14.42
N THR A 12 -15.49 -59.48 15.68
CA THR A 12 -15.79 -58.17 16.27
C THR A 12 -14.53 -57.30 16.41
N ARG A 13 -13.37 -57.91 16.69
CA ARG A 13 -12.08 -57.19 16.74
C ARG A 13 -11.59 -56.73 15.36
N LEU A 14 -11.89 -57.49 14.31
CA LEU A 14 -11.57 -57.13 12.92
C LEU A 14 -12.48 -56.00 12.40
N GLU A 15 -13.78 -56.02 12.72
CA GLU A 15 -14.70 -54.93 12.39
C GLU A 15 -14.40 -53.64 13.16
N ALA A 16 -13.98 -53.73 14.43
CA ALA A 16 -13.56 -52.56 15.20
C ALA A 16 -12.32 -51.91 14.58
N ARG A 17 -11.35 -52.71 14.09
CA ARG A 17 -10.17 -52.21 13.39
C ARG A 17 -10.52 -51.59 12.04
N SER A 18 -11.42 -52.17 11.25
CA SER A 18 -11.80 -51.60 9.96
C SER A 18 -12.53 -50.26 10.09
N ARG A 19 -13.38 -50.09 11.12
CA ARG A 19 -14.05 -48.81 11.43
C ARG A 19 -13.05 -47.75 11.91
N LEU A 20 -12.09 -48.12 12.76
CA LEU A 20 -11.01 -47.21 13.19
C LEU A 20 -10.13 -46.76 12.02
N ILE A 21 -9.76 -47.68 11.12
CA ILE A 21 -8.97 -47.36 9.93
C ILE A 21 -9.75 -46.44 8.97
N ARG A 22 -11.06 -46.67 8.82
CA ARG A 22 -11.93 -45.82 8.00
C ARG A 22 -12.06 -44.40 8.58
N GLY A 23 -12.23 -44.28 9.89
CA GLY A 23 -12.27 -42.98 10.58
C GLY A 23 -10.93 -42.23 10.52
N ALA A 24 -9.81 -42.95 10.74
CA ALA A 24 -8.46 -42.39 10.65
C ALA A 24 -8.16 -41.87 9.24
N ARG A 25 -8.55 -42.61 8.19
CA ARG A 25 -8.40 -42.17 6.80
C ARG A 25 -9.18 -40.88 6.52
N GLN A 26 -10.40 -40.77 7.04
CA GLN A 26 -11.23 -39.58 6.82
C GLN A 26 -10.68 -38.35 7.55
N LEU A 27 -10.18 -38.53 8.79
CA LEU A 27 -9.46 -37.50 9.51
C LEU A 27 -8.19 -37.05 8.80
N ALA A 28 -7.38 -37.98 8.30
CA ALA A 28 -6.17 -37.68 7.54
C ALA A 28 -6.49 -36.92 6.25
N PHE A 29 -7.57 -37.30 5.55
CA PHE A 29 -8.00 -36.60 4.34
C PHE A 29 -8.48 -35.17 4.64
N VAL A 30 -9.26 -34.97 5.70
CA VAL A 30 -9.71 -33.63 6.12
C VAL A 30 -8.51 -32.76 6.53
N ALA A 31 -7.59 -33.31 7.32
CA ALA A 31 -6.36 -32.59 7.70
C ALA A 31 -5.51 -32.22 6.47
N PHE A 32 -5.43 -33.11 5.48
CA PHE A 32 -4.74 -32.84 4.22
C PHE A 32 -5.41 -31.71 3.43
N CYS A 33 -6.74 -31.72 3.29
CA CYS A 33 -7.48 -30.64 2.64
C CYS A 33 -7.29 -29.29 3.35
N ILE A 34 -7.31 -29.26 4.68
CA ILE A 34 -7.06 -28.05 5.47
C ILE A 34 -5.63 -27.54 5.24
N SER A 35 -4.65 -28.44 5.23
CA SER A 35 -3.25 -28.07 5.01
C SER A 35 -3.02 -27.43 3.63
N ILE A 36 -3.64 -27.97 2.58
CA ILE A 36 -3.56 -27.40 1.22
C ILE A 36 -4.22 -26.01 1.20
N GLY A 37 -5.39 -25.86 1.83
CA GLY A 37 -6.05 -24.56 1.94
C GLY A 37 -5.16 -23.52 2.62
N PHE A 38 -4.46 -23.92 3.67
CA PHE A 38 -3.54 -23.05 4.41
C PHE A 38 -2.33 -22.64 3.56
N VAL A 39 -1.78 -23.54 2.74
CA VAL A 39 -0.68 -23.23 1.80
C VAL A 39 -1.12 -22.19 0.78
N VAL A 40 -2.31 -22.35 0.18
CA VAL A 40 -2.83 -21.38 -0.80
C VAL A 40 -2.99 -20.00 -0.17
N VAL A 41 -3.58 -19.92 1.02
CA VAL A 41 -3.73 -18.64 1.75
C VAL A 41 -2.37 -18.03 2.09
N ALA A 42 -1.42 -18.83 2.57
CA ALA A 42 -0.07 -18.38 2.88
C ALA A 42 0.70 -17.88 1.64
N THR A 43 0.43 -18.43 0.45
CA THR A 43 1.04 -17.97 -0.81
C THR A 43 0.34 -16.77 -1.45
N ALA A 44 -0.97 -16.59 -1.24
CA ALA A 44 -1.73 -15.47 -1.78
C ALA A 44 -1.53 -14.17 -0.96
N PHE A 45 -1.38 -14.29 0.36
CA PHE A 45 -1.17 -13.15 1.25
C PHE A 45 0.09 -12.29 0.95
N PRO A 46 1.28 -12.86 0.63
CA PRO A 46 2.44 -12.06 0.30
C PRO A 46 2.27 -11.28 -1.02
N GLN A 47 1.51 -11.81 -1.99
CA GLN A 47 1.25 -11.14 -3.26
C GLN A 47 0.44 -9.86 -3.07
N LEU A 48 -0.58 -9.90 -2.19
CA LEU A 48 -1.36 -8.71 -1.85
C LEU A 48 -0.52 -7.64 -1.15
N ARG A 49 0.40 -8.04 -0.27
CA ARG A 49 1.32 -7.10 0.40
C ARG A 49 2.31 -6.46 -0.56
N GLU A 50 2.77 -7.18 -1.57
CA GLU A 50 3.64 -6.59 -2.60
C GLU A 50 2.87 -5.59 -3.47
N LEU A 51 1.63 -5.92 -3.83
CA LEU A 51 0.75 -5.02 -4.58
C LEU A 51 0.50 -3.72 -3.80
N GLU A 52 0.14 -3.82 -2.52
CA GLU A 52 -0.10 -2.66 -1.65
C GLU A 52 1.17 -1.80 -1.49
N LYS A 53 2.35 -2.41 -1.40
CA LYS A 53 3.63 -1.68 -1.37
C LYS A 53 3.91 -0.95 -2.69
N LEU A 54 3.62 -1.59 -3.83
CA LEU A 54 3.81 -1.00 -5.15
C LEU A 54 2.84 0.15 -5.38
N GLU A 55 1.56 -0.02 -5.01
CA GLU A 55 0.55 1.05 -5.04
C GLU A 55 0.92 2.22 -4.13
N GLY A 56 1.40 1.94 -2.90
CA GLY A 56 1.89 2.99 -2.00
C GLY A 56 3.06 3.78 -2.58
N LYS A 57 4.03 3.10 -3.21
CA LYS A 57 5.15 3.76 -3.90
C LYS A 57 4.68 4.60 -5.10
N LEU A 58 3.72 4.09 -5.87
CA LEU A 58 3.14 4.80 -6.99
C LEU A 58 2.44 6.08 -6.51
N GLN A 59 1.66 5.99 -5.44
CA GLN A 59 0.96 7.15 -4.89
C GLN A 59 1.94 8.21 -4.40
N MET A 60 2.98 7.81 -3.65
CA MET A 60 4.03 8.74 -3.23
C MET A 60 4.76 9.40 -4.41
N ALA A 61 4.98 8.67 -5.51
CA ALA A 61 5.59 9.22 -6.71
C ALA A 61 4.68 10.24 -7.39
N LYS A 62 3.37 9.94 -7.51
CA LYS A 62 2.37 10.86 -8.06
C LYS A 62 2.23 12.13 -7.24
N ASP A 63 2.21 12.01 -5.91
CA ASP A 63 2.11 13.17 -5.02
C ASP A 63 3.35 14.09 -5.19
N ARG A 64 4.55 13.50 -5.30
CA ARG A 64 5.78 14.26 -5.62
C ARG A 64 5.71 14.92 -6.98
N GLU A 65 5.27 14.19 -8.00
CA GLU A 65 5.12 14.73 -9.35
C GLU A 65 4.16 15.93 -9.38
N ALA A 66 3.02 15.83 -8.68
CA ALA A 66 2.06 16.93 -8.56
C ALA A 66 2.67 18.17 -7.90
N THR A 67 3.45 18.00 -6.82
CA THR A 67 4.12 19.14 -6.17
C THR A 67 5.14 19.81 -7.09
N VAL A 68 5.94 19.03 -7.82
CA VAL A 68 6.96 19.57 -8.75
C VAL A 68 6.30 20.24 -9.95
N LEU A 69 5.19 19.69 -10.45
CA LEU A 69 4.44 20.31 -11.54
C LEU A 69 3.83 21.65 -11.13
N ALA A 70 3.25 21.74 -9.94
CA ALA A 70 2.70 22.99 -9.41
C ALA A 70 3.79 24.06 -9.24
N ASP A 71 4.96 23.67 -8.71
CA ASP A 71 6.11 24.56 -8.55
C ASP A 71 6.66 25.04 -9.90
N ARG A 72 6.75 24.13 -10.88
CA ARG A 72 7.15 24.45 -12.25
C ARG A 72 6.17 25.42 -12.91
N GLU A 73 4.88 25.18 -12.79
CA GLU A 73 3.85 26.04 -13.37
C GLU A 73 3.89 27.44 -12.74
N TYR A 74 4.02 27.51 -11.41
CA TYR A 74 4.20 28.77 -10.69
C TYR A 74 5.39 29.57 -11.22
N HIS A 75 6.57 28.95 -11.30
CA HIS A 75 7.77 29.62 -11.81
C HIS A 75 7.67 29.99 -13.29
N GLN A 76 6.98 29.20 -14.10
CA GLN A 76 6.79 29.51 -15.51
C GLN A 76 5.88 30.73 -15.71
N VAL A 77 4.82 30.84 -14.91
CA VAL A 77 3.93 32.00 -14.90
C VAL A 77 4.67 33.24 -14.38
N GLU A 78 5.42 33.10 -13.28
CA GLU A 78 6.26 34.18 -12.72
C GLU A 78 7.28 34.70 -13.75
N TYR A 79 7.99 33.78 -14.42
CA TYR A 79 8.96 34.16 -15.45
C TYR A 79 8.30 34.85 -16.64
N ARG A 80 7.12 34.40 -17.07
CA ARG A 80 6.36 35.06 -18.13
C ARG A 80 5.94 36.46 -17.69
N ALA A 81 5.42 36.61 -16.47
CA ALA A 81 5.00 37.90 -15.92
C ALA A 81 6.17 38.88 -15.84
N LEU A 82 7.34 38.45 -15.36
CA LEU A 82 8.55 39.29 -15.32
C LEU A 82 9.01 39.77 -16.70
N ARG A 83 8.70 39.02 -17.75
CA ARG A 83 9.13 39.33 -19.13
C ARG A 83 8.11 40.15 -19.91
N GLU A 84 6.82 39.88 -19.72
CA GLU A 84 5.74 40.45 -20.54
C GLU A 84 5.01 41.60 -19.84
N ASP A 85 5.03 41.68 -18.51
CA ASP A 85 4.32 42.68 -17.72
C ASP A 85 5.29 43.67 -17.04
N PRO A 86 5.35 44.93 -17.51
CA PRO A 86 6.24 45.94 -16.92
C PRO A 86 5.79 46.38 -15.52
N GLU A 87 4.49 46.34 -15.19
CA GLU A 87 4.00 46.69 -13.85
C GLU A 87 4.40 45.62 -12.84
N PHE A 88 4.26 44.34 -13.21
CA PHE A 88 4.71 43.23 -12.37
C PHE A 88 6.22 43.30 -12.11
N LEU A 89 7.02 43.59 -13.14
CA LEU A 89 8.47 43.75 -12.99
C LEU A 89 8.84 44.91 -12.06
N GLU A 90 8.17 46.06 -12.19
CA GLU A 90 8.43 47.23 -11.34
C GLU A 90 8.07 46.95 -9.87
N ILE A 91 6.93 46.29 -9.61
CA ILE A 91 6.56 45.86 -8.25
C ILE A 91 7.59 44.88 -7.70
N HIS A 92 7.98 43.87 -8.49
CA HIS A 92 8.93 42.86 -8.04
C HIS A 92 10.33 43.46 -7.77
N ALA A 93 10.78 44.42 -8.59
CA ALA A 93 12.02 45.15 -8.38
C ALA A 93 11.98 46.05 -7.12
N ARG A 94 10.85 46.74 -6.88
CA ARG A 94 10.65 47.59 -5.69
C ARG A 94 10.61 46.79 -4.39
N ASP A 95 9.98 45.61 -4.41
CA ASP A 95 9.82 44.77 -3.22
C ASP A 95 11.08 43.97 -2.90
N ARG A 96 11.66 43.25 -3.87
CA ARG A 96 12.81 42.36 -3.64
C ARG A 96 14.17 43.05 -3.71
N LEU A 97 14.32 44.03 -4.59
CA LEU A 97 15.63 44.63 -4.92
C LEU A 97 15.78 46.05 -4.36
N ASP A 98 14.76 46.56 -3.67
CA ASP A 98 14.74 47.93 -3.12
C ASP A 98 15.03 49.01 -4.18
N TYR A 99 14.69 48.76 -5.45
CA TYR A 99 14.87 49.73 -6.52
C TYR A 99 13.76 50.79 -6.47
N TYR A 100 14.16 52.04 -6.28
CA TYR A 100 13.27 53.20 -6.25
C TYR A 100 13.75 54.26 -7.24
N ARG A 101 12.82 55.07 -7.76
CA ARG A 101 13.20 56.22 -8.59
C ARG A 101 13.80 57.31 -7.71
N GLU A 102 14.72 58.09 -8.25
CA GLU A 102 15.35 59.18 -7.52
C GLU A 102 14.29 60.20 -7.02
N GLY A 103 14.26 60.44 -5.70
CA GLY A 103 13.30 61.34 -5.05
C GLY A 103 12.00 60.69 -4.57
N GLU A 104 11.78 59.41 -4.83
CA GLU A 104 10.58 58.68 -4.39
C GLU A 104 10.67 58.29 -2.90
N LYS A 105 9.60 58.54 -2.12
CA LYS A 105 9.48 58.08 -0.73
C LYS A 105 8.47 56.94 -0.66
N VAL A 106 8.96 55.72 -0.47
CA VAL A 106 8.12 54.52 -0.33
C VAL A 106 8.00 54.12 1.14
N LEU A 107 6.76 53.90 1.60
CA LEU A 107 6.47 53.42 2.96
C LEU A 107 6.38 51.89 2.94
N LYS A 108 7.39 51.21 3.48
CA LYS A 108 7.36 49.75 3.68
C LYS A 108 6.76 49.40 5.03
N PHE A 109 5.64 48.68 5.02
CA PHE A 109 5.07 48.10 6.23
C PHE A 109 5.81 46.82 6.58
N ARG A 110 6.51 46.81 7.71
CA ARG A 110 7.13 45.60 8.25
C ARG A 110 6.01 44.71 8.81
N ARG A 111 5.80 43.54 8.22
CA ARG A 111 4.98 42.50 8.89
C ARG A 111 5.79 42.02 10.10
N GLU A 112 5.23 42.12 11.29
CA GLU A 112 5.81 41.50 12.48
C GLU A 112 5.92 39.98 12.27
N PRO A 113 7.00 39.36 12.78
CA PRO A 113 7.28 37.93 12.60
C PRO A 113 6.26 37.02 13.27
#